data_AF-A0A535XPL6-F1
#
_entry.id   AF-A0A535XPL6-F1
#
_cell.length_a   1.000
_cell.length_b   1.000
_cell.length_c   1.000
_cell.angle_alpha   90.00
_cell.angle_beta   90.00
_cell.angle_gamma   90.00
#
_symmetry.space_group_name_H-M   'P 1'
#
loop_
_entity.id
_entity.type
_entity.pdbx_description
1 polymer ?
#
loop_
_entity_poly.entity_id
_entity_poly.type
_entity_poly.pdbx_seq_one_letter_code
_entity_poly.pdbx_strand_id
1 'polypeptide(L)'
;MPRSEAERTLVNLVQRARIAFALGTAGLVAIARQVGGVPDDLLVRGFVIAGGLAAAVAGQEATTRLGRLPLGLALGILGDIAASSLAVVLLADRIPLVPAVLLWPIFSAGLVLPLRGLVLVASLEVAVLAVTAFVLVPGAFPPTQAAGWGALLLIAAAANGELIRRFRAAQRTTELAFARAADLVNATTRAEVADVLFTFLSEMVGVDATPRLLLYEASHEGGLDVVAHEHLASAPAEGNRDPIRGGGIAPDQGVWFEGPRLARDLRVDDLARYPRAFVQPLADGRRIVGLVVVSAVRGRVFGEEARRGLERVGAHAASALARIDLARTVERQRAALTVLLDTRAVPRDDPGIARWAVGAARRITGARTVALVRRRAGALVCDEAEGIEVLEVERDAARLLASALLRPVPLVIADTSADERYALGQRFARGSLAAIPIAGGDALLLVHDDRVDGLSSGDLELLVMLSHQLSLLLARPRDGASKRSEFSHQKDD
;
A
#
# COMPACT_ATOMS: atom_id res chain seq x y z
N MET A 1 7.53 8.06 -24.27
CA MET A 1 7.36 7.16 -23.11
C MET A 1 7.77 5.75 -23.52
N PRO A 2 8.54 5.03 -22.69
CA PRO A 2 8.85 3.62 -22.93
C PRO A 2 7.56 2.79 -22.98
N ARG A 3 7.50 1.80 -23.87
CA ARG A 3 6.34 0.90 -24.02
C ARG A 3 6.28 -0.06 -22.83
N SER A 4 5.06 -0.32 -22.34
CA SER A 4 4.89 -1.26 -21.24
C SER A 4 5.19 -2.71 -21.65
N GLU A 5 5.32 -3.61 -20.69
CA GLU A 5 5.53 -5.03 -20.95
C GLU A 5 4.32 -5.67 -21.64
N ALA A 6 3.10 -5.26 -21.26
CA ALA A 6 1.88 -5.66 -21.97
C ALA A 6 1.86 -5.17 -23.43
N GLU A 7 2.29 -3.93 -23.69
CA GLU A 7 2.38 -3.41 -25.07
C GLU A 7 3.39 -4.20 -25.92
N ARG A 8 4.50 -4.66 -25.33
CA ARG A 8 5.46 -5.56 -26.00
C ARG A 8 4.85 -6.93 -26.29
N THR A 9 4.10 -7.48 -25.34
CA THR A 9 3.42 -8.78 -25.49
C THR A 9 2.32 -8.73 -26.56
N LEU A 10 1.55 -7.65 -26.64
CA LEU A 10 0.53 -7.45 -27.68
C LEU A 10 1.15 -7.42 -29.09
N VAL A 11 2.30 -6.74 -29.26
CA VAL A 11 3.02 -6.72 -30.55
C VAL A 11 3.47 -8.14 -30.95
N ASN A 12 4.00 -8.91 -30.01
CA ASN A 12 4.41 -10.30 -30.25
C ASN A 12 3.21 -11.21 -30.55
N LEU A 13 2.08 -11.02 -29.87
CA LEU A 13 0.85 -11.76 -30.09
C LEU A 13 0.30 -11.52 -31.50
N VAL A 14 0.29 -10.27 -31.97
CA VAL A 14 -0.11 -9.91 -33.34
C VAL A 14 0.74 -10.64 -34.37
N GLN A 15 2.05 -10.64 -34.20
CA GLN A 15 2.96 -11.32 -35.13
C GLN A 15 2.70 -12.84 -35.16
N ARG A 16 2.50 -13.47 -33.99
CA ARG A 16 2.18 -14.90 -33.89
C ARG A 16 0.80 -15.24 -34.47
N ALA A 17 -0.20 -14.38 -34.23
CA ALA A 17 -1.55 -14.55 -34.78
C ALA A 17 -1.55 -14.46 -36.31
N ARG A 18 -0.77 -13.53 -36.90
CA ARG A 18 -0.58 -13.43 -38.36
C ARG A 18 0.06 -14.69 -38.94
N ILE A 19 1.09 -15.24 -38.29
CA ILE A 19 1.73 -16.50 -38.70
C ILE A 19 0.74 -17.66 -38.62
N ALA A 20 0.00 -17.78 -37.52
CA ALA A 20 -0.99 -18.84 -37.34
C ALA A 20 -2.13 -18.76 -38.37
N PHE A 21 -2.58 -17.56 -38.71
CA PHE A 21 -3.61 -17.35 -39.73
C PHE A 21 -3.09 -17.69 -41.14
N ALA A 22 -1.86 -17.30 -41.48
CA ALA A 22 -1.22 -17.66 -42.75
C ALA A 22 -1.04 -19.18 -42.90
N LEU A 23 -0.53 -19.85 -41.86
CA LEU A 23 -0.37 -21.31 -41.82
C LEU A 23 -1.72 -22.05 -41.83
N GLY A 24 -2.71 -21.55 -41.08
CA GLY A 24 -4.05 -22.13 -41.04
C GLY A 24 -4.75 -22.02 -42.39
N THR A 25 -4.62 -20.89 -43.08
CA THR A 25 -5.19 -20.70 -44.43
C THR A 25 -4.48 -21.60 -45.45
N ALA A 26 -3.15 -21.70 -45.41
CA ALA A 26 -2.39 -22.61 -46.27
C ALA A 26 -2.71 -24.09 -46.01
N GLY A 27 -2.87 -24.47 -44.74
CA GLY A 27 -3.26 -25.82 -44.33
C GLY A 27 -4.69 -26.17 -44.75
N LEU A 28 -5.62 -25.24 -44.64
CA LEU A 28 -7.01 -25.42 -45.06
C LEU A 28 -7.11 -25.57 -46.58
N VAL A 29 -6.32 -24.81 -47.36
CA VAL A 29 -6.18 -24.99 -48.81
C VAL A 29 -5.59 -26.37 -49.14
N ALA A 30 -4.56 -26.80 -48.42
CA ALA A 30 -3.95 -28.13 -48.64
C ALA A 30 -4.91 -29.29 -48.32
N ILE A 31 -5.68 -29.20 -47.22
CA ILE A 31 -6.69 -30.18 -46.83
C ILE A 31 -7.86 -30.18 -47.82
N ALA A 32 -8.37 -29.01 -48.20
CA ALA A 32 -9.43 -28.88 -49.19
C ALA A 32 -9.05 -29.49 -50.55
N ARG A 33 -7.77 -29.35 -50.95
CA ARG A 33 -7.21 -30.00 -52.14
C ARG A 33 -7.15 -31.53 -52.02
N GLN A 34 -6.85 -32.05 -50.84
CA GLN A 34 -6.81 -33.50 -50.60
C GLN A 34 -8.19 -34.15 -50.53
N VAL A 35 -9.21 -33.42 -50.05
CA VAL A 35 -10.58 -33.91 -49.90
C VAL A 35 -11.38 -33.80 -51.22
N GLY A 36 -10.89 -33.06 -52.22
CA GLY A 36 -11.47 -32.99 -53.57
C GLY A 36 -12.82 -32.27 -53.65
N GLY A 37 -13.28 -31.66 -52.56
CA GLY A 37 -14.60 -31.00 -52.46
C GLY A 37 -14.62 -29.52 -52.83
N VAL A 38 -13.47 -28.93 -53.22
CA VAL A 38 -13.35 -27.50 -53.52
C VAL A 38 -12.79 -27.31 -54.93
N PRO A 39 -13.43 -26.48 -55.79
CA PRO A 39 -12.93 -26.14 -57.11
C PRO A 39 -11.46 -25.69 -57.12
N ASP A 40 -10.68 -26.15 -58.10
CA ASP A 40 -9.25 -25.84 -58.23
C ASP A 40 -8.98 -24.33 -58.33
N ASP A 41 -9.92 -23.54 -58.87
CA ASP A 41 -9.79 -22.09 -58.97
C ASP A 41 -9.79 -21.40 -57.59
N LEU A 42 -10.60 -21.88 -56.65
CA LEU A 42 -10.66 -21.40 -55.27
C LEU A 42 -9.41 -21.79 -54.48
N LEU A 43 -8.82 -22.96 -54.77
CA LEU A 43 -7.58 -23.42 -54.15
C LEU A 43 -6.38 -22.57 -54.58
N VAL A 44 -6.27 -22.25 -55.87
CA VAL A 44 -5.23 -21.34 -56.40
C VAL A 44 -5.37 -19.95 -55.80
N ARG A 45 -6.59 -19.42 -55.73
CA ARG A 45 -6.88 -18.11 -55.14
C ARG A 45 -6.51 -18.06 -53.65
N GLY A 46 -6.88 -19.09 -52.88
CA GLY A 46 -6.49 -19.23 -51.47
C GLY A 46 -4.96 -19.32 -51.27
N PHE A 47 -4.26 -20.01 -52.16
CA PHE A 47 -2.80 -20.10 -52.13
C PHE A 47 -2.10 -18.75 -52.41
N VAL A 48 -2.61 -17.95 -53.35
CA VAL A 48 -2.08 -16.60 -53.61
C VAL A 48 -2.29 -15.67 -52.41
N ILE A 49 -3.45 -15.75 -51.75
CA ILE A 49 -3.73 -14.99 -50.51
C ILE A 49 -2.78 -15.42 -49.38
N ALA A 50 -2.58 -16.72 -49.19
CA ALA A 50 -1.65 -17.24 -48.19
C ALA A 50 -0.18 -16.85 -48.48
N GLY A 51 0.23 -16.87 -49.75
CA GLY A 51 1.56 -16.41 -50.18
C GLY A 51 1.79 -14.91 -49.93
N GLY A 52 0.79 -14.08 -50.20
CA GLY A 52 0.84 -12.64 -49.90
C GLY A 52 0.97 -12.34 -48.41
N LEU A 53 0.18 -13.04 -47.57
CA LEU A 53 0.30 -12.96 -46.11
C LEU A 53 1.68 -13.41 -45.62
N ALA A 54 2.21 -14.52 -46.14
CA ALA A 54 3.52 -15.03 -45.77
C ALA A 54 4.66 -14.06 -46.15
N ALA A 55 4.58 -13.42 -47.32
CA ALA A 55 5.55 -12.41 -47.76
C ALA A 55 5.50 -11.15 -46.88
N ALA A 56 4.30 -10.71 -46.49
CA ALA A 56 4.13 -9.58 -45.56
C ALA A 56 4.72 -9.87 -44.17
N VAL A 57 4.48 -11.09 -43.65
CA VAL A 57 5.05 -11.56 -42.38
C VAL A 57 6.58 -11.63 -42.46
N ALA A 58 7.13 -12.17 -43.55
CA ALA A 58 8.58 -12.25 -43.76
C ALA A 58 9.23 -10.85 -43.86
N GLY A 59 8.59 -9.90 -44.55
CA GLY A 59 9.05 -8.52 -44.64
C GLY A 59 8.99 -7.78 -43.29
N GLN A 60 7.94 -8.00 -42.50
CA GLN A 60 7.82 -7.49 -41.15
C GLN A 60 8.90 -8.07 -40.22
N GLU A 61 9.17 -9.37 -40.29
CA GLU A 61 10.17 -10.03 -39.43
C GLU A 61 11.62 -9.64 -39.80
N ALA A 62 11.91 -9.46 -41.09
CA ALA A 62 13.21 -8.98 -41.55
C ALA A 62 13.50 -7.55 -41.05
N THR A 63 12.48 -6.68 -41.06
CA THR A 63 12.63 -5.27 -40.65
C THR A 63 12.63 -5.08 -39.13
N THR A 64 11.95 -5.94 -38.36
CA THR A 64 12.03 -5.92 -36.88
C THR A 64 13.38 -6.42 -36.38
N ARG A 65 13.98 -7.45 -37.01
CA ARG A 65 15.36 -7.90 -36.70
C ARG A 65 16.42 -6.84 -36.98
N LEU A 66 16.15 -5.91 -37.90
CA LEU A 66 17.01 -4.76 -38.21
C LEU A 66 16.82 -3.56 -37.28
N GLY A 67 16.04 -3.70 -36.19
CA GLY A 67 15.77 -2.62 -35.23
C GLY A 67 14.83 -1.53 -35.75
N ARG A 68 14.26 -1.68 -36.95
CA ARG A 68 13.35 -0.70 -37.58
C ARG A 68 11.89 -1.06 -37.33
N LEU A 69 11.55 -1.19 -36.05
CA LEU A 69 10.24 -1.61 -35.57
C LEU A 69 9.02 -0.82 -36.13
N PRO A 70 9.06 0.52 -36.30
CA PRO A 70 7.92 1.26 -36.88
C PRO A 70 7.69 0.95 -38.37
N LEU A 71 8.75 0.68 -39.13
CA LEU A 71 8.68 0.30 -40.54
C LEU A 71 8.11 -1.11 -40.71
N GLY A 72 8.52 -2.06 -39.86
CA GLY A 72 7.99 -3.42 -39.89
C GLY A 72 6.51 -3.49 -39.56
N LEU A 73 6.03 -2.67 -38.63
CA LEU A 73 4.60 -2.59 -38.31
C LEU A 73 3.77 -2.05 -39.50
N ALA A 74 4.26 -1.01 -40.19
CA ALA A 74 3.60 -0.46 -41.36
C ALA A 74 3.52 -1.47 -42.52
N LEU A 75 4.62 -2.19 -42.79
CA LEU A 75 4.66 -3.24 -43.81
C LEU A 75 3.70 -4.39 -43.50
N GLY A 76 3.62 -4.81 -42.24
CA GLY A 76 2.68 -5.84 -41.81
C GLY A 76 1.21 -5.43 -41.98
N ILE A 77 0.86 -4.17 -41.66
CA ILE A 77 -0.49 -3.63 -41.83
C ILE A 77 -0.85 -3.52 -43.32
N LEU A 78 0.07 -3.01 -44.15
CA LEU A 78 -0.13 -2.96 -45.60
C LEU A 78 -0.32 -4.35 -46.21
N GLY A 79 0.40 -5.35 -45.69
CA GLY A 79 0.21 -6.75 -46.07
C GLY A 79 -1.16 -7.31 -45.68
N ASP A 80 -1.64 -6.99 -44.48
CA ASP A 80 -3.00 -7.37 -44.04
C ASP A 80 -4.07 -6.73 -44.93
N ILE A 81 -3.91 -5.46 -45.31
CA ILE A 81 -4.82 -4.73 -46.22
C ILE A 81 -4.77 -5.34 -47.63
N ALA A 82 -3.58 -5.65 -48.15
CA ALA A 82 -3.44 -6.28 -49.47
C ALA A 82 -4.07 -7.68 -49.49
N ALA A 83 -3.86 -8.48 -48.45
CA ALA A 83 -4.41 -9.82 -48.33
C ALA A 83 -5.93 -9.84 -48.19
N SER A 84 -6.50 -8.95 -47.36
CA SER A 84 -7.95 -8.81 -47.22
C SER A 84 -8.61 -8.32 -48.52
N SER A 85 -7.98 -7.34 -49.20
CA SER A 85 -8.45 -6.84 -50.48
C SER A 85 -8.41 -7.91 -51.56
N LEU A 86 -7.34 -8.70 -51.61
CA LEU A 86 -7.21 -9.84 -52.51
C LEU A 86 -8.26 -10.92 -52.20
N ALA A 87 -8.54 -11.18 -50.92
CA ALA A 87 -9.60 -12.11 -50.52
C ALA A 87 -10.99 -11.66 -50.98
N VAL A 88 -11.31 -10.36 -50.91
CA VAL A 88 -12.58 -9.84 -51.44
C VAL A 88 -12.66 -10.01 -52.95
N VAL A 89 -11.63 -9.60 -53.69
CA VAL A 89 -11.62 -9.71 -55.16
C VAL A 89 -11.75 -11.16 -55.63
N LEU A 90 -11.15 -12.10 -54.89
CA LEU A 90 -11.10 -13.49 -55.31
C LEU A 90 -12.28 -14.34 -54.84
N LEU A 91 -12.99 -13.95 -53.77
CA LEU A 91 -13.95 -14.83 -53.08
C LEU A 91 -15.35 -14.22 -52.84
N ALA A 92 -15.56 -12.92 -53.08
CA ALA A 92 -16.80 -12.22 -52.69
C ALA A 92 -18.10 -12.89 -53.19
N ASP A 93 -18.12 -13.40 -54.42
CA ASP A 93 -19.31 -14.04 -55.02
C ASP A 93 -19.52 -15.50 -54.59
N ARG A 94 -18.60 -16.07 -53.80
CA ARG A 94 -18.53 -17.52 -53.54
C ARG A 94 -18.63 -17.88 -52.07
N ILE A 95 -18.23 -17.00 -51.16
CA ILE A 95 -18.16 -17.31 -49.72
C ILE A 95 -18.83 -16.18 -48.90
N PRO A 96 -19.89 -16.48 -48.12
CA PRO A 96 -20.62 -15.47 -47.34
C PRO A 96 -19.83 -14.89 -46.16
N LEU A 97 -18.70 -15.50 -45.79
CA LEU A 97 -17.80 -15.08 -44.70
C LEU A 97 -16.69 -14.11 -45.14
N VAL A 98 -16.56 -13.81 -46.44
CA VAL A 98 -15.57 -12.85 -46.97
C VAL A 98 -15.60 -11.49 -46.25
N PRO A 99 -16.76 -10.96 -45.83
CA PRO A 99 -16.76 -9.69 -45.12
C PRO A 99 -16.16 -9.73 -43.70
N ALA A 100 -16.06 -10.90 -43.07
CA ALA A 100 -15.34 -11.03 -41.81
C ALA A 100 -13.82 -10.88 -41.99
N VAL A 101 -13.29 -11.19 -43.18
CA VAL A 101 -11.87 -11.03 -43.51
C VAL A 101 -11.49 -9.55 -43.62
N LEU A 102 -12.42 -8.67 -44.01
CA LEU A 102 -12.22 -7.22 -44.04
C LEU A 102 -12.06 -6.60 -42.65
N LEU A 103 -12.50 -7.28 -41.59
CA LEU A 103 -12.28 -6.79 -40.22
C LEU A 103 -10.87 -7.13 -39.71
N TRP A 104 -10.18 -8.08 -40.33
CA TRP A 104 -8.88 -8.56 -39.87
C TRP A 104 -7.83 -7.46 -39.74
N PRO A 105 -7.65 -6.55 -40.72
CA PRO A 105 -6.63 -5.51 -40.62
C PRO A 105 -6.96 -4.48 -39.54
N ILE A 106 -8.25 -4.24 -39.25
CA ILE A 106 -8.69 -3.39 -38.12
C ILE A 106 -8.40 -4.05 -36.78
N PHE A 107 -8.63 -5.36 -36.64
CA PHE A 107 -8.32 -6.09 -35.42
C PHE A 107 -6.81 -6.19 -35.17
N SER A 108 -6.03 -6.56 -36.18
CA SER A 108 -4.57 -6.70 -36.08
C SER A 108 -3.88 -5.35 -35.83
N ALA A 109 -4.32 -4.30 -36.52
CA ALA A 109 -3.81 -2.95 -36.33
C ALA A 109 -4.24 -2.38 -34.96
N GLY A 110 -5.43 -2.73 -34.46
CA GLY A 110 -5.94 -2.20 -33.20
C GLY A 110 -5.06 -2.56 -32.02
N LEU A 111 -4.50 -3.77 -32.02
CA LEU A 111 -3.61 -4.25 -30.97
C LEU A 111 -2.34 -3.39 -30.83
N VAL A 112 -1.94 -2.65 -31.88
CA VAL A 112 -0.67 -1.90 -31.91
C VAL A 112 -0.84 -0.39 -32.11
N LEU A 113 -1.84 0.05 -32.87
CA LEU A 113 -2.03 1.45 -33.23
C LEU A 113 -2.91 2.22 -32.23
N PRO A 114 -2.81 3.56 -32.18
CA PRO A 114 -3.81 4.42 -31.55
C PRO A 114 -5.03 4.60 -32.47
N LEU A 115 -6.15 5.11 -31.93
CA LEU A 115 -7.40 5.33 -32.66
C LEU A 115 -7.21 6.07 -34.00
N ARG A 116 -6.37 7.12 -34.04
CA ARG A 116 -6.08 7.86 -35.28
C ARG A 116 -5.45 6.96 -36.35
N GLY A 117 -4.59 6.03 -35.95
CA GLY A 117 -3.99 5.06 -36.86
C GLY A 117 -4.99 4.02 -37.35
N LEU A 118 -5.91 3.57 -36.49
CA LEU A 118 -7.00 2.66 -36.88
C LEU A 118 -7.96 3.29 -37.90
N VAL A 119 -8.32 4.57 -37.69
CA VAL A 119 -9.16 5.31 -38.64
C VAL A 119 -8.46 5.43 -40.00
N LEU A 120 -7.13 5.64 -40.01
CA LEU A 120 -6.34 5.68 -41.25
C LEU A 120 -6.31 4.33 -41.96
N VAL A 121 -6.16 3.22 -41.23
CA VAL A 121 -6.23 1.86 -41.78
C VAL A 121 -7.60 1.58 -42.37
N ALA A 122 -8.68 1.89 -41.65
CA ALA A 122 -10.04 1.72 -42.15
C ALA A 122 -10.32 2.61 -43.38
N SER A 123 -9.86 3.86 -43.37
CA SER A 123 -9.97 4.76 -44.53
C SER A 123 -9.25 4.21 -45.76
N LEU A 124 -8.08 3.60 -45.55
CA LEU A 124 -7.30 2.97 -46.62
C LEU A 124 -7.99 1.72 -47.17
N GLU A 125 -8.56 0.87 -46.30
CA GLU A 125 -9.38 -0.27 -46.73
C GLU A 125 -10.62 0.17 -47.52
N VAL A 126 -11.30 1.22 -47.06
CA VAL A 126 -12.45 1.79 -47.79
C VAL A 126 -12.05 2.29 -49.17
N ALA A 127 -10.89 2.96 -49.27
CA ALA A 127 -10.37 3.41 -50.56
C ALA A 127 -10.05 2.23 -51.48
N VAL A 128 -9.44 1.16 -50.96
CA VAL A 128 -9.13 -0.03 -51.76
C VAL A 128 -10.41 -0.77 -52.18
N LEU A 129 -11.40 -0.89 -51.29
CA LEU A 129 -12.74 -1.43 -51.60
C LEU A 129 -13.47 -0.61 -52.67
N ALA A 130 -13.34 0.72 -52.63
CA ALA A 130 -13.89 1.57 -53.67
C ALA A 130 -13.18 1.32 -55.02
N VAL A 131 -11.85 1.27 -55.04
CA VAL A 131 -11.09 0.99 -56.27
C VAL A 131 -11.43 -0.39 -56.86
N THR A 132 -11.59 -1.42 -56.03
CA THR A 132 -11.97 -2.76 -56.51
C THR A 132 -13.39 -2.79 -57.06
N ALA A 133 -14.34 -2.12 -56.41
CA ALA A 133 -15.73 -2.03 -56.87
C ALA A 133 -15.92 -1.22 -58.16
N PHE A 134 -15.13 -0.15 -58.37
CA PHE A 134 -15.29 0.77 -59.51
C PHE A 134 -14.36 0.50 -60.70
N VAL A 135 -13.16 -0.06 -60.49
CA VAL A 135 -12.10 -0.06 -61.51
C VAL A 135 -11.71 -1.47 -61.98
N LEU A 136 -11.60 -2.43 -61.05
CA LEU A 136 -10.98 -3.73 -61.36
C LEU A 136 -11.97 -4.78 -61.88
N VAL A 137 -13.21 -4.81 -61.36
CA VAL A 137 -14.25 -5.73 -61.84
C VAL A 137 -15.63 -5.06 -61.75
N PRO A 138 -16.12 -4.43 -62.84
CA PRO A 138 -17.45 -3.82 -62.86
C PRO A 138 -18.53 -4.87 -62.58
N GLY A 139 -19.24 -4.74 -61.45
CA GLY A 139 -20.36 -5.61 -61.06
C GLY A 139 -20.06 -6.69 -60.02
N ALA A 140 -18.80 -6.91 -59.61
CA ALA A 140 -18.45 -7.87 -58.55
C ALA A 140 -18.84 -7.40 -57.14
N PHE A 141 -19.09 -6.10 -56.96
CA PHE A 141 -19.51 -5.56 -55.66
C PHE A 141 -20.43 -4.34 -55.86
N PRO A 142 -21.73 -4.41 -55.51
CA PRO A 142 -22.64 -3.28 -55.65
C PRO A 142 -22.18 -2.07 -54.82
N PRO A 143 -22.31 -0.83 -55.34
CA PRO A 143 -21.83 0.38 -54.66
C PRO A 143 -22.52 0.62 -53.31
N THR A 144 -23.78 0.19 -53.17
CA THR A 144 -24.53 0.24 -51.91
C THR A 144 -23.97 -0.69 -50.84
N GLN A 145 -23.49 -1.88 -51.23
CA GLN A 145 -22.82 -2.81 -50.31
C GLN A 145 -21.43 -2.30 -49.93
N ALA A 146 -20.66 -1.76 -50.88
CA ALA A 146 -19.35 -1.14 -50.60
C ALA A 146 -19.47 0.00 -49.57
N ALA A 147 -20.49 0.85 -49.70
CA ALA A 147 -20.76 1.93 -48.73
C ALA A 147 -21.14 1.39 -47.34
N GLY A 148 -21.98 0.34 -47.28
CA GLY A 148 -22.37 -0.31 -46.02
C GLY A 148 -21.17 -0.95 -45.30
N TRP A 149 -20.30 -1.64 -46.03
CA TRP A 149 -19.05 -2.20 -45.49
C TRP A 149 -18.08 -1.11 -45.06
N GLY A 150 -17.95 -0.03 -45.83
CA GLY A 150 -17.08 1.08 -45.44
C GLY A 150 -17.53 1.78 -44.16
N ALA A 151 -18.84 1.95 -43.96
CA ALA A 151 -19.38 2.44 -42.70
C ALA A 151 -19.09 1.47 -41.54
N LEU A 152 -19.24 0.17 -41.76
CA LEU A 152 -18.97 -0.86 -40.76
C LEU A 152 -17.49 -0.92 -40.36
N LEU A 153 -16.56 -0.74 -41.31
CA LEU A 153 -15.11 -0.65 -41.05
C LEU A 153 -14.77 0.56 -40.17
N LEU A 154 -15.35 1.73 -40.45
CA LEU A 154 -15.14 2.92 -39.62
C LEU A 154 -15.72 2.77 -38.22
N ILE A 155 -16.90 2.18 -38.08
CA ILE A 155 -17.52 1.87 -36.78
C ILE A 155 -16.66 0.85 -36.00
N ALA A 156 -16.19 -0.21 -36.66
CA ALA A 156 -15.33 -1.21 -36.06
C ALA A 156 -13.99 -0.61 -35.60
N ALA A 157 -13.38 0.28 -36.40
CA ALA A 157 -12.17 0.99 -36.02
C ALA A 157 -12.37 1.91 -34.82
N ALA A 158 -13.50 2.62 -34.76
CA ALA A 158 -13.85 3.46 -33.62
C ALA A 158 -14.09 2.64 -32.34
N ALA A 159 -14.90 1.57 -32.44
CA ALA A 159 -15.21 0.69 -31.32
C ALA A 159 -13.96 -0.04 -30.79
N ASN A 160 -13.14 -0.61 -31.69
CA ASN A 160 -11.91 -1.30 -31.33
C ASN A 160 -10.88 -0.33 -30.74
N GLY A 161 -10.74 0.86 -31.33
CA GLY A 161 -9.83 1.89 -30.83
C GLY A 161 -10.19 2.38 -29.43
N GLU A 162 -11.48 2.54 -29.14
CA GLU A 162 -11.95 2.93 -27.82
C GLU A 162 -11.78 1.80 -26.78
N LEU A 163 -12.09 0.55 -27.15
CA LEU A 163 -11.92 -0.61 -26.28
C LEU A 163 -10.44 -0.80 -25.90
N ILE A 164 -9.54 -0.70 -26.87
CA ILE A 164 -8.09 -0.84 -26.65
C ILE A 164 -7.53 0.35 -25.88
N ARG A 165 -8.05 1.56 -26.10
CA ARG A 165 -7.69 2.74 -25.30
C ARG A 165 -8.02 2.51 -23.82
N ARG A 166 -9.23 2.03 -23.51
CA ARG A 166 -9.64 1.69 -22.14
C ARG A 166 -8.80 0.57 -21.56
N PHE A 167 -8.56 -0.49 -22.33
CA PHE A 167 -7.72 -1.61 -21.91
C PHE A 167 -6.28 -1.17 -21.58
N ARG A 168 -5.63 -0.40 -22.45
CA ARG A 168 -4.27 0.12 -22.20
C ARG A 168 -4.23 1.05 -20.97
N ALA A 169 -5.25 1.87 -20.77
CA ALA A 169 -5.35 2.71 -19.58
C ALA A 169 -5.45 1.85 -18.31
N ALA A 170 -6.34 0.86 -18.29
CA ALA A 170 -6.52 -0.08 -17.18
C ALA A 170 -5.27 -0.95 -16.91
N GLN A 171 -4.55 -1.34 -17.95
CA GLN A 171 -3.30 -2.08 -17.83
C GLN A 171 -2.20 -1.23 -17.20
N ARG A 172 -1.99 0.00 -17.68
CA ARG A 172 -0.98 0.91 -17.10
C ARG A 172 -1.24 1.19 -15.63
N THR A 173 -2.50 1.44 -15.25
CA THR A 173 -2.87 1.61 -13.84
C THR A 173 -2.59 0.35 -13.01
N THR A 174 -2.76 -0.83 -13.61
CA THR A 174 -2.50 -2.10 -12.93
C THR A 174 -1.00 -2.39 -12.80
N GLU A 175 -0.21 -2.19 -13.86
CA GLU A 175 1.26 -2.33 -13.82
C GLU A 175 1.86 -1.35 -12.80
N LEU A 176 1.39 -0.10 -12.78
CA LEU A 176 1.82 0.89 -11.80
C LEU A 176 1.46 0.45 -10.38
N ALA A 177 0.22 -0.02 -10.15
CA ALA A 177 -0.19 -0.52 -8.85
C ALA A 177 0.68 -1.69 -8.37
N PHE A 178 1.05 -2.63 -9.26
CA PHE A 178 1.95 -3.73 -8.91
C PHE A 178 3.38 -3.28 -8.62
N ALA A 179 3.92 -2.33 -9.40
CA ALA A 179 5.24 -1.76 -9.13
C ALA A 179 5.28 -1.09 -7.75
N ARG A 180 4.27 -0.28 -7.43
CA ARG A 180 4.18 0.41 -6.12
C ARG A 180 3.89 -0.55 -4.97
N ALA A 181 3.12 -1.61 -5.21
CA ALA A 181 2.94 -2.69 -4.23
C ALA A 181 4.27 -3.39 -3.91
N ALA A 182 5.14 -3.60 -4.90
CA ALA A 182 6.48 -4.15 -4.67
C ALA A 182 7.37 -3.18 -3.86
N ASP A 183 7.31 -1.89 -4.14
CA ASP A 183 8.02 -0.86 -3.36
C ASP A 183 7.60 -0.90 -1.87
N LEU A 184 6.30 -1.08 -1.59
CA LEU A 184 5.76 -1.20 -0.23
C LEU A 184 6.25 -2.44 0.54
N VAL A 185 6.64 -3.51 -0.15
CA VAL A 185 7.25 -4.68 0.50
C VAL A 185 8.62 -4.34 1.06
N ASN A 186 9.35 -3.41 0.43
CA ASN A 186 10.68 -3.00 0.86
C ASN A 186 10.66 -1.81 1.84
N ALA A 187 9.51 -1.17 2.06
CA ALA A 187 9.38 -0.08 2.99
C ALA A 187 9.68 -0.54 4.44
N THR A 188 10.52 0.24 5.12
CA THR A 188 10.99 0.03 6.50
C THR A 188 10.45 1.07 7.47
N THR A 189 10.02 2.23 6.96
CA THR A 189 9.44 3.30 7.77
C THR A 189 8.02 3.64 7.34
N ARG A 190 7.21 4.15 8.28
CA ARG A 190 5.83 4.57 7.97
C ARG A 190 5.80 5.76 6.99
N ALA A 191 6.84 6.59 6.98
CA ALA A 191 7.00 7.69 6.02
C ALA A 191 7.25 7.19 4.59
N GLU A 192 8.13 6.19 4.41
CA GLU A 192 8.33 5.56 3.09
C GLU A 192 7.04 4.96 2.53
N VAL A 193 6.19 4.37 3.38
CA VAL A 193 4.87 3.89 2.96
C VAL A 193 4.00 5.04 2.44
N ALA A 194 4.02 6.18 3.12
CA ALA A 194 3.29 7.37 2.68
C ALA A 194 3.83 7.92 1.36
N ASP A 195 5.15 8.01 1.20
CA ASP A 195 5.79 8.52 -0.02
C ASP A 195 5.41 7.67 -1.23
N VAL A 196 5.41 6.34 -1.09
CA VAL A 196 4.99 5.43 -2.17
C VAL A 196 3.51 5.59 -2.50
N LEU A 197 2.63 5.69 -1.49
CA LEU A 197 1.20 5.90 -1.67
C LEU A 197 0.89 7.25 -2.33
N PHE A 198 1.53 8.32 -1.89
CA PHE A 198 1.34 9.66 -2.42
C PHE A 198 1.89 9.80 -3.83
N THR A 199 3.04 9.18 -4.12
CA THR A 199 3.58 9.10 -5.48
C THR A 199 2.60 8.37 -6.41
N PHE A 200 2.07 7.23 -5.98
CA PHE A 200 1.06 6.49 -6.75
C PHE A 200 -0.20 7.33 -7.03
N LEU A 201 -0.67 8.07 -6.02
CA LEU A 201 -1.82 8.97 -6.16
C LEU A 201 -1.54 10.12 -7.13
N SER A 202 -0.35 10.74 -7.08
CA SER A 202 0.09 11.75 -8.06
C SER A 202 0.03 11.18 -9.48
N GLU A 203 0.61 10.00 -9.69
CA GLU A 203 0.75 9.37 -11.00
C GLU A 203 -0.60 8.92 -11.59
N MET A 204 -1.52 8.44 -10.75
CA MET A 204 -2.83 7.94 -11.22
C MET A 204 -3.86 9.04 -11.45
N VAL A 205 -3.83 10.10 -10.65
CA VAL A 205 -4.91 11.10 -10.62
C VAL A 205 -4.47 12.42 -11.26
N GLY A 206 -3.16 12.64 -11.42
CA GLY A 206 -2.62 13.89 -11.96
C GLY A 206 -2.99 15.10 -11.09
N VAL A 207 -2.90 14.92 -9.77
CA VAL A 207 -3.20 15.93 -8.75
C VAL A 207 -1.90 16.44 -8.17
N ASP A 208 -1.20 17.22 -8.97
CA ASP A 208 -0.20 18.11 -8.39
C ASP A 208 -0.97 19.20 -7.62
N ALA A 209 -0.67 19.34 -6.33
CA ALA A 209 -1.23 20.32 -5.37
C ALA A 209 -2.57 20.05 -4.65
N THR A 210 -3.01 18.79 -4.48
CA THR A 210 -4.13 18.49 -3.55
C THR A 210 -3.66 17.95 -2.21
N PRO A 211 -4.26 18.36 -1.08
CA PRO A 211 -3.98 17.79 0.23
C PRO A 211 -4.18 16.29 0.28
N ARG A 212 -3.20 15.59 0.86
CA ARG A 212 -3.23 14.15 1.11
C ARG A 212 -2.82 13.88 2.54
N LEU A 213 -3.49 12.93 3.17
CA LEU A 213 -3.17 12.48 4.51
C LEU A 213 -3.13 10.96 4.56
N LEU A 214 -2.12 10.42 5.24
CA LEU A 214 -2.09 9.04 5.70
C LEU A 214 -2.34 9.04 7.21
N LEU A 215 -3.45 8.42 7.60
CA LEU A 215 -3.83 8.19 8.98
C LEU A 215 -3.63 6.71 9.32
N TYR A 216 -3.13 6.42 10.52
CA TYR A 216 -2.85 5.06 10.94
C TYR A 216 -3.13 4.86 12.43
N GLU A 217 -3.68 3.71 12.79
CA GLU A 217 -4.00 3.36 14.17
C GLU A 217 -2.72 2.99 14.93
N ALA A 218 -2.20 3.92 15.74
CA ALA A 218 -0.97 3.69 16.50
C ALA A 218 -1.20 2.93 17.83
N SER A 219 -2.38 3.05 18.45
CA SER A 219 -2.81 2.31 19.63
C SER A 219 -4.10 1.56 19.31
N HIS A 220 -4.24 0.31 19.78
CA HIS A 220 -5.42 -0.56 19.54
C HIS A 220 -6.74 -0.09 20.18
N GLU A 221 -6.86 1.21 20.42
CA GLU A 221 -7.96 1.90 21.07
C GLU A 221 -8.83 2.67 20.07
N GLY A 222 -8.61 2.47 18.76
CA GLY A 222 -9.42 3.08 17.70
C GLY A 222 -9.09 4.53 17.36
N GLY A 223 -7.96 5.06 17.87
CA GLY A 223 -7.45 6.39 17.53
C GLY A 223 -6.54 6.36 16.29
N LEU A 224 -6.77 7.25 15.32
CA LEU A 224 -5.97 7.35 14.11
C LEU A 224 -5.00 8.53 14.19
N ASP A 225 -3.71 8.25 14.20
CA ASP A 225 -2.66 9.26 14.17
C ASP A 225 -2.27 9.61 12.74
N VAL A 226 -1.88 10.87 12.53
CA VAL A 226 -1.38 11.32 11.22
C VAL A 226 0.07 10.84 11.08
N VAL A 227 0.30 9.96 10.12
CA VAL A 227 1.63 9.43 9.80
C VAL A 227 2.40 10.37 8.88
N ALA A 228 1.70 10.92 7.89
CA ALA A 228 2.29 11.76 6.88
C ALA A 228 1.21 12.59 6.19
N HIS A 229 1.63 13.73 5.64
CA HIS A 229 0.77 14.59 4.85
C HIS A 229 1.54 15.28 3.73
N GLU A 230 0.85 15.60 2.65
CA GLU A 230 1.36 16.43 1.56
C GLU A 230 0.37 17.55 1.25
N HIS A 231 0.90 18.69 0.81
CA HIS A 231 0.11 19.86 0.37
C HIS A 231 -0.90 20.40 1.41
N LEU A 232 -0.63 20.15 2.70
CA LEU A 232 -1.24 20.88 3.81
C LEU A 232 -0.40 22.13 4.13
N ALA A 233 -1.06 23.24 4.43
CA ALA A 233 -0.44 24.48 4.86
C ALA A 233 0.10 24.38 6.30
N SER A 234 -0.52 23.54 7.13
CA SER A 234 -0.08 23.25 8.50
C SER A 234 -0.25 21.78 8.83
N ALA A 235 0.73 21.20 9.53
CA ALA A 235 0.62 19.85 10.04
C ALA A 235 -0.60 19.75 10.99
N PRO A 236 -1.43 18.70 10.88
CA PRO A 236 -2.54 18.49 11.79
C PRO A 236 -2.03 18.27 13.22
N ALA A 237 -2.79 18.73 14.21
CA ALA A 237 -2.44 18.52 15.61
C ALA A 237 -2.40 17.01 15.93
N GLU A 238 -1.33 16.56 16.59
CA GLU A 238 -1.17 15.16 17.02
C GLU A 238 -2.33 14.72 17.93
N GLY A 239 -2.84 13.50 17.73
CA GLY A 239 -3.83 12.88 18.61
C GLY A 239 -5.30 13.18 18.29
N ASN A 240 -5.69 13.22 17.01
CA ASN A 240 -7.11 13.34 16.67
C ASN A 240 -7.85 12.00 16.88
N ARG A 241 -8.68 11.95 17.91
CA ARG A 241 -9.29 10.73 18.48
C ARG A 241 -10.72 10.43 18.03
N ASP A 242 -11.25 11.16 17.05
CA ASP A 242 -12.59 10.89 16.55
C ASP A 242 -12.50 9.87 15.39
N PRO A 243 -12.92 8.59 15.59
CA PRO A 243 -13.09 7.70 14.47
C PRO A 243 -14.06 8.34 13.49
N ILE A 244 -13.72 8.41 12.20
CA ILE A 244 -14.68 8.77 11.16
C ILE A 244 -15.77 7.68 11.17
N ARG A 245 -16.78 7.85 12.02
CA ARG A 245 -17.98 7.02 12.12
C ARG A 245 -18.92 7.44 10.99
N GLY A 246 -18.46 7.27 9.76
CA GLY A 246 -19.36 7.16 8.63
C GLY A 246 -19.90 5.74 8.63
N GLY A 247 -21.18 5.54 8.93
CA GLY A 247 -21.88 4.25 8.80
C GLY A 247 -21.98 3.70 7.38
N GLY A 248 -20.98 3.97 6.54
CA GLY A 248 -20.88 3.58 5.13
C GLY A 248 -19.45 3.38 4.62
N ILE A 249 -18.41 3.43 5.48
CA ILE A 249 -17.08 2.95 5.09
C ILE A 249 -17.09 1.43 5.26
N ALA A 250 -17.46 0.73 4.19
CA ALA A 250 -17.22 -0.70 4.16
C ALA A 250 -15.70 -0.94 4.17
N PRO A 251 -15.19 -1.94 4.92
CA PRO A 251 -13.75 -2.17 5.08
C PRO A 251 -13.00 -2.40 3.77
N ASP A 252 -13.73 -2.70 2.70
CA ASP A 252 -13.26 -2.98 1.35
C ASP A 252 -13.35 -1.78 0.39
N GLN A 253 -14.08 -0.70 0.72
CA GLN A 253 -14.41 0.32 -0.29
C GLN A 253 -14.12 1.75 0.14
N GLY A 254 -13.46 2.49 -0.75
CA GLY A 254 -13.26 3.93 -0.60
C GLY A 254 -14.50 4.74 -0.96
N VAL A 255 -14.77 5.79 -0.18
CA VAL A 255 -16.00 6.58 -0.22
C VAL A 255 -15.70 8.08 -0.37
N TRP A 256 -16.61 8.79 -1.03
CA TRP A 256 -16.55 10.25 -1.16
C TRP A 256 -17.27 10.94 -0.02
N PHE A 257 -16.59 11.93 0.56
CA PHE A 257 -17.13 12.81 1.59
C PHE A 257 -17.09 14.26 1.12
N GLU A 258 -17.94 15.08 1.73
CA GLU A 258 -17.85 16.54 1.61
C GLU A 258 -16.61 17.03 2.35
N GLY A 259 -15.76 17.82 1.67
CA GLY A 259 -14.52 18.32 2.26
C GLY A 259 -14.72 19.07 3.58
N PRO A 260 -15.71 19.98 3.72
CA PRO A 260 -15.99 20.66 4.98
C PRO A 260 -16.48 19.75 6.12
N ARG A 261 -17.12 18.63 5.81
CA ARG A 261 -17.49 17.63 6.82
C ARG A 261 -16.25 16.91 7.31
N LEU A 262 -15.43 16.41 6.37
CA LEU A 262 -14.20 15.70 6.70
C LEU A 262 -13.19 16.59 7.42
N ALA A 263 -13.12 17.88 7.07
CA ALA A 263 -12.30 18.88 7.76
C ALA A 263 -12.66 19.03 9.24
N ARG A 264 -13.96 19.00 9.57
CA ARG A 264 -14.44 19.05 10.96
C ARG A 264 -14.15 17.76 11.71
N ASP A 265 -14.44 16.62 11.10
CA ASP A 265 -14.24 15.30 11.70
C ASP A 265 -12.73 15.02 11.94
N LEU A 266 -11.88 15.40 10.98
CA LEU A 266 -10.42 15.23 11.08
C LEU A 266 -9.68 16.43 11.70
N ARG A 267 -10.38 17.53 12.01
CA ARG A 267 -9.79 18.81 12.46
C ARG A 267 -8.65 19.31 11.56
N VAL A 268 -8.83 19.19 10.24
CA VAL A 268 -7.87 19.65 9.22
C VAL A 268 -8.53 20.71 8.36
N ASP A 269 -8.35 21.98 8.73
CA ASP A 269 -9.03 23.12 8.11
C ASP A 269 -8.77 23.25 6.60
N ASP A 270 -7.59 22.82 6.14
CA ASP A 270 -7.24 22.86 4.72
C ASP A 270 -8.17 22.00 3.85
N LEU A 271 -8.74 20.92 4.39
CA LEU A 271 -9.71 20.07 3.69
C LEU A 271 -11.03 20.82 3.41
N ALA A 272 -11.39 21.81 4.22
CA ALA A 272 -12.64 22.56 4.07
C ALA A 272 -12.67 23.41 2.78
N ARG A 273 -11.49 23.73 2.24
CA ARG A 273 -11.33 24.49 0.99
C ARG A 273 -11.70 23.66 -0.25
N TYR A 274 -11.80 22.34 -0.12
CA TYR A 274 -12.09 21.43 -1.21
C TYR A 274 -13.54 20.97 -1.15
N PRO A 275 -14.23 20.86 -2.29
CA PRO A 275 -15.65 20.47 -2.31
C PRO A 275 -15.84 19.01 -1.88
N ARG A 276 -14.89 18.13 -2.21
CA ARG A 276 -14.97 16.69 -1.97
C ARG A 276 -13.61 16.13 -1.59
N ALA A 277 -13.61 15.13 -0.74
CA ALA A 277 -12.46 14.31 -0.40
C ALA A 277 -12.81 12.83 -0.54
N PHE A 278 -11.88 12.05 -1.08
CA PHE A 278 -11.98 10.61 -1.16
C PHE A 278 -11.23 10.00 0.02
N VAL A 279 -11.85 9.04 0.69
CA VAL A 279 -11.25 8.31 1.81
C VAL A 279 -11.19 6.84 1.43
N GLN A 280 -9.98 6.28 1.41
CA GLN A 280 -9.74 4.86 1.20
C GLN A 280 -9.36 4.20 2.54
N PRO A 281 -10.10 3.19 3.01
CA PRO A 281 -9.67 2.39 4.15
C PRO A 281 -8.46 1.54 3.78
N LEU A 282 -7.49 1.49 4.69
CA LEU A 282 -6.36 0.57 4.66
C LEU A 282 -6.71 -0.61 5.55
N ALA A 283 -7.04 -1.75 4.95
CA ALA A 283 -7.41 -2.96 5.68
C ALA A 283 -6.31 -4.03 5.55
N ASP A 284 -5.98 -4.69 6.66
CA ASP A 284 -5.04 -5.82 6.73
C ASP A 284 -5.72 -7.18 6.44
N GLY A 285 -6.95 -7.16 5.91
CA GLY A 285 -7.80 -8.33 5.66
C GLY A 285 -8.69 -8.73 6.84
N ARG A 286 -8.46 -8.21 8.05
CA ARG A 286 -9.28 -8.47 9.25
C ARG A 286 -9.82 -7.21 9.89
N ARG A 287 -9.04 -6.12 9.88
CA ARG A 287 -9.41 -4.83 10.43
C ARG A 287 -8.91 -3.68 9.56
N ILE A 288 -9.52 -2.51 9.74
CA ILE A 288 -9.01 -1.27 9.19
C ILE A 288 -7.88 -0.81 10.12
N VAL A 289 -6.66 -0.71 9.58
CA VAL A 289 -5.47 -0.26 10.33
C VAL A 289 -5.16 1.22 10.08
N GLY A 290 -5.80 1.83 9.08
CA GLY A 290 -5.58 3.23 8.73
C GLY A 290 -6.50 3.74 7.63
N LEU A 291 -6.36 5.01 7.28
CA LEU A 291 -7.12 5.67 6.23
C LEU A 291 -6.18 6.51 5.36
N VAL A 292 -6.40 6.50 4.05
CA VAL A 292 -5.79 7.46 3.13
C VAL A 292 -6.85 8.45 2.68
N VAL A 293 -6.57 9.74 2.87
CA VAL A 293 -7.45 10.84 2.50
C VAL A 293 -6.84 11.61 1.35
N VAL A 294 -7.62 11.83 0.28
CA VAL A 294 -7.21 12.60 -0.89
C VAL A 294 -8.27 13.63 -1.23
N SER A 295 -7.92 14.90 -1.20
CA SER A 295 -8.83 15.98 -1.62
C SER A 295 -8.93 16.04 -3.14
N ALA A 296 -10.13 16.31 -3.67
CA ALA A 296 -10.35 16.47 -5.10
C ALA A 296 -10.68 17.92 -5.46
N VAL A 297 -10.04 18.41 -6.53
CA VAL A 297 -10.41 19.70 -7.16
C VAL A 297 -11.66 19.50 -8.02
N ARG A 298 -12.56 20.49 -8.02
CA ARG A 298 -13.86 20.49 -8.73
C ARG A 298 -13.81 19.77 -10.08
N GLY A 299 -14.58 18.69 -10.23
CA GLY A 299 -14.83 18.01 -11.51
C GLY A 299 -13.96 16.78 -11.81
N ARG A 300 -12.90 16.51 -11.04
CA ARG A 300 -12.09 15.28 -11.19
C ARG A 300 -12.50 14.23 -10.16
N VAL A 301 -13.20 13.20 -10.61
CA VAL A 301 -13.56 12.02 -9.80
C VAL A 301 -12.58 10.91 -10.15
N PHE A 302 -12.12 10.16 -9.15
CA PHE A 302 -11.43 8.88 -9.36
C PHE A 302 -12.23 7.98 -10.30
N GLY A 303 -11.64 7.60 -11.42
CA GLY A 303 -12.18 6.55 -12.28
C GLY A 303 -12.22 5.21 -11.54
N GLU A 304 -13.06 4.30 -12.01
CA GLU A 304 -13.24 2.98 -11.39
C GLU A 304 -11.92 2.18 -11.33
N GLU A 305 -11.09 2.23 -12.38
CA GLU A 305 -9.79 1.57 -12.35
C GLU A 305 -8.80 2.20 -11.36
N ALA A 306 -8.86 3.52 -11.18
CA ALA A 306 -8.03 4.21 -10.21
C ALA A 306 -8.43 3.84 -8.77
N ARG A 307 -9.73 3.69 -8.49
CA ARG A 307 -10.22 3.20 -7.20
C ARG A 307 -9.75 1.78 -6.92
N ARG A 308 -9.91 0.86 -7.87
CA ARG A 308 -9.42 -0.53 -7.73
C ARG A 308 -7.90 -0.63 -7.67
N GLY A 309 -7.17 0.28 -8.31
CA GLY A 309 -5.72 0.39 -8.17
C GLY A 309 -5.34 0.80 -6.75
N LEU A 310 -5.98 1.83 -6.22
CA LEU A 310 -5.75 2.35 -4.86
C LEU A 310 -6.16 1.35 -3.78
N GLU A 311 -7.24 0.60 -3.97
CA GLU A 311 -7.63 -0.49 -3.08
C GLU A 311 -6.54 -1.55 -2.97
N ARG A 312 -6.00 -2.01 -4.12
CA ARG A 312 -4.90 -2.99 -4.17
C ARG A 312 -3.63 -2.47 -3.49
N VAL A 313 -3.19 -1.27 -3.84
CA VAL A 313 -1.99 -0.66 -3.22
C VAL A 313 -2.23 -0.39 -1.72
N GLY A 314 -3.46 -0.02 -1.35
CA GLY A 314 -3.88 0.21 0.03
C GLY A 314 -3.78 -1.04 0.90
N ALA A 315 -4.19 -2.21 0.39
CA ALA A 315 -4.03 -3.48 1.11
C ALA A 315 -2.54 -3.82 1.35
N HIS A 316 -1.68 -3.58 0.36
CA HIS A 316 -0.23 -3.76 0.52
C HIS A 316 0.38 -2.75 1.50
N ALA A 317 -0.12 -1.51 1.51
CA ALA A 317 0.34 -0.49 2.46
C ALA A 317 -0.09 -0.83 3.89
N ALA A 318 -1.32 -1.33 4.09
CA ALA A 318 -1.79 -1.83 5.38
C ALA A 318 -0.87 -2.95 5.91
N SER A 319 -0.54 -3.92 5.05
CA SER A 319 0.38 -5.01 5.40
C SER A 319 1.79 -4.50 5.73
N ALA A 320 2.31 -3.52 4.97
CA ALA A 320 3.61 -2.91 5.23
C ALA A 320 3.64 -2.18 6.59
N LEU A 321 2.62 -1.38 6.90
CA LEU A 321 2.50 -0.67 8.18
C LEU A 321 2.42 -1.64 9.36
N ALA A 322 1.62 -2.71 9.25
CA ALA A 322 1.52 -3.74 10.27
C ALA A 322 2.86 -4.46 10.49
N ARG A 323 3.62 -4.75 9.41
CA ARG A 323 4.96 -5.35 9.51
C ARG A 323 5.95 -4.43 10.22
N ILE A 324 5.95 -3.14 9.90
CA ILE A 324 6.83 -2.13 10.53
C ILE A 324 6.53 -2.04 12.02
N ASP A 325 5.26 -2.06 12.40
CA ASP A 325 4.84 -2.01 13.80
C ASP A 325 5.21 -3.26 14.58
N LEU A 326 5.04 -4.44 13.97
CA LEU A 326 5.49 -5.69 14.56
C LEU A 326 7.00 -5.68 14.77
N ALA A 327 7.78 -5.27 13.77
CA ALA A 327 9.24 -5.18 13.86
C ALA A 327 9.67 -4.24 14.99
N ARG A 328 9.06 -3.04 15.08
CA ARG A 328 9.32 -2.09 16.17
C ARG A 328 8.96 -2.66 17.54
N THR A 329 7.84 -3.38 17.64
CA THR A 329 7.41 -4.01 18.90
C THR A 329 8.41 -5.08 19.34
N VAL A 330 8.83 -5.95 18.42
CA VAL A 330 9.84 -6.99 18.69
C VAL A 330 11.19 -6.37 19.08
N GLU A 331 11.60 -5.29 18.42
CA GLU A 331 12.86 -4.61 18.72
C GLU A 331 12.83 -3.94 20.11
N ARG A 332 11.71 -3.29 20.46
CA ARG A 332 11.48 -2.77 21.82
C ARG A 332 11.51 -3.89 22.86
N GLN A 333 10.82 -4.99 22.63
CA GLN A 333 10.82 -6.16 23.53
C GLN A 333 12.23 -6.73 23.69
N ARG A 334 12.99 -6.86 22.60
CA ARG A 334 14.38 -7.33 22.64
C ARG A 334 15.27 -6.37 23.45
N ALA A 335 15.14 -5.06 23.26
CA ALA A 335 15.89 -4.07 24.02
C ALA A 335 15.55 -4.13 25.53
N ALA A 336 14.26 -4.24 25.87
CA ALA A 336 13.78 -4.40 27.23
C ALA A 336 14.30 -5.69 27.89
N LEU A 337 14.22 -6.84 27.20
CA LEU A 337 14.78 -8.11 27.69
C LEU A 337 16.30 -8.05 27.87
N THR A 338 17.02 -7.35 26.99
CA THR A 338 18.47 -7.16 27.15
C THR A 338 18.79 -6.44 28.46
N VAL A 339 18.03 -5.40 28.81
CA VAL A 339 18.17 -4.68 30.07
C VAL A 339 17.87 -5.58 31.27
N LEU A 340 16.85 -6.44 31.17
CA LEU A 340 16.47 -7.36 32.24
C LEU A 340 17.48 -8.49 32.47
N LEU A 341 18.16 -8.95 31.41
CA LEU A 341 19.10 -10.07 31.48
C LEU A 341 20.52 -9.64 31.83
N ASP A 342 20.93 -8.42 31.48
CA ASP A 342 22.27 -7.90 31.79
C ASP A 342 22.39 -7.30 33.19
N THR A 343 22.09 -8.11 34.22
CA THR A 343 22.17 -7.71 35.64
C THR A 343 23.57 -7.89 36.24
N ARG A 344 24.55 -8.35 35.44
CA ARG A 344 25.92 -8.64 35.89
C ARG A 344 26.73 -7.38 36.17
N ALA A 345 26.46 -6.31 35.43
CA ALA A 345 27.12 -5.01 35.59
C ALA A 345 26.44 -4.09 36.63
N VAL A 346 25.39 -4.56 37.31
CA VAL A 346 24.65 -3.74 38.29
C VAL A 346 25.51 -3.55 39.54
N PRO A 347 25.72 -2.30 40.01
CA PRO A 347 26.44 -2.04 41.25
C PRO A 347 25.78 -2.72 42.46
N ARG A 348 26.58 -3.05 43.47
CA ARG A 348 26.09 -3.75 44.68
C ARG A 348 25.56 -2.80 45.77
N ASP A 349 25.74 -1.49 45.61
CA ASP A 349 25.26 -0.49 46.54
C ASP A 349 23.79 -0.11 46.25
N ASP A 350 23.01 0.15 47.30
CA ASP A 350 21.60 0.51 47.20
C ASP A 350 21.33 1.71 46.24
N PRO A 351 22.13 2.80 46.24
CA PRO A 351 21.96 3.89 45.27
C PRO A 351 22.26 3.49 43.83
N GLY A 352 23.28 2.65 43.60
CA GLY A 352 23.60 2.12 42.29
C GLY A 352 22.50 1.20 41.73
N ILE A 353 21.90 0.38 42.58
CA ILE A 353 20.72 -0.43 42.22
C ILE A 353 19.54 0.48 41.89
N ALA A 354 19.30 1.54 42.68
CA ALA A 354 18.21 2.48 42.45
C ALA A 354 18.33 3.21 41.11
N ARG A 355 19.51 3.76 40.80
CA ARG A 355 19.81 4.37 39.50
C ARG A 355 19.64 3.41 38.34
N TRP A 356 20.11 2.17 38.48
CA TRP A 356 19.92 1.15 37.46
C TRP A 356 18.45 0.82 37.25
N ALA A 357 17.66 0.68 38.33
CA ALA A 357 16.24 0.37 38.31
C ALA A 357 15.44 1.42 37.54
N VAL A 358 15.65 2.70 37.89
CA VAL A 358 15.00 3.85 37.27
C VAL A 358 15.37 3.93 35.79
N GLY A 359 16.65 3.84 35.46
CA GLY A 359 17.11 3.86 34.06
C GLY A 359 16.62 2.65 33.25
N ALA A 360 16.50 1.47 33.86
CA ALA A 360 15.96 0.29 33.22
C ALA A 360 14.47 0.46 32.91
N ALA A 361 13.69 0.87 33.90
CA ALA A 361 12.26 1.14 33.76
C ALA A 361 11.98 2.24 32.72
N ARG A 362 12.80 3.30 32.69
CA ARG A 362 12.74 4.34 31.66
C ARG A 362 13.02 3.80 30.26
N ARG A 363 14.02 2.92 30.09
CA ARG A 363 14.31 2.29 28.78
C ARG A 363 13.22 1.34 28.32
N ILE A 364 12.58 0.61 29.25
CA ILE A 364 11.48 -0.31 28.95
C ILE A 364 10.25 0.47 28.48
N THR A 365 9.86 1.49 29.23
CA THR A 365 8.57 2.20 29.04
C THR A 365 8.66 3.43 28.14
N GLY A 366 9.84 4.04 28.01
CA GLY A 366 10.00 5.37 27.42
C GLY A 366 9.36 6.49 28.25
N ALA A 367 8.86 6.19 29.45
CA ALA A 367 8.16 7.12 30.31
C ALA A 367 9.04 8.32 30.68
N ARG A 368 8.41 9.49 30.85
CA ARG A 368 9.11 10.72 31.25
C ARG A 368 9.53 10.67 32.70
N THR A 369 8.67 10.14 33.55
CA THR A 369 8.86 10.16 34.99
C THR A 369 8.89 8.75 35.54
N VAL A 370 9.99 8.41 36.20
CA VAL A 370 10.22 7.10 36.81
C VAL A 370 10.88 7.30 38.16
N ALA A 371 10.41 6.58 39.19
CA ALA A 371 11.00 6.67 40.53
C ALA A 371 11.04 5.31 41.22
N LEU A 372 12.09 5.06 42.00
CA LEU A 372 12.16 3.95 42.94
C LEU A 372 11.91 4.48 44.35
N VAL A 373 10.87 3.99 45.00
CA VAL A 373 10.51 4.38 46.37
C VAL A 373 10.65 3.19 47.29
N ARG A 374 11.17 3.42 48.50
CA ARG A 374 11.40 2.38 49.51
C ARG A 374 10.89 2.84 50.87
N ARG A 375 10.38 1.91 51.66
CA ARG A 375 10.10 2.15 53.07
C ARG A 375 11.40 2.08 53.86
N ARG A 376 11.75 3.17 54.53
CA ARG A 376 12.86 3.24 55.49
C ARG A 376 12.34 3.77 56.82
N ALA A 377 12.61 3.03 57.90
CA ALA A 377 12.16 3.40 59.24
C ALA A 377 10.65 3.74 59.32
N GLY A 378 9.81 3.04 58.55
CA GLY A 378 8.37 3.25 58.50
C GLY A 378 7.87 4.38 57.58
N ALA A 379 8.77 5.22 57.06
CA ALA A 379 8.44 6.28 56.10
C ALA A 379 8.73 5.86 54.66
N LEU A 380 7.95 6.36 53.70
CA LEU A 380 8.23 6.19 52.27
C LEU A 380 9.21 7.24 51.81
N VAL A 381 10.35 6.78 51.31
CA VAL A 381 11.45 7.62 50.82
C VAL A 381 11.74 7.24 49.39
N CYS A 382 11.76 8.22 48.50
CA CYS A 382 12.17 8.04 47.12
C CYS A 382 13.71 7.94 47.08
N ASP A 383 14.21 6.78 46.67
CA ASP A 383 15.66 6.51 46.60
C ASP A 383 16.30 7.17 45.38
N GLU A 384 15.59 7.18 44.27
CA GLU A 384 16.02 7.77 43.00
C GLU A 384 14.79 8.11 42.16
N ALA A 385 14.83 9.24 41.46
CA ALA A 385 13.81 9.65 40.51
C ALA A 385 14.44 10.28 39.26
N GLU A 386 13.80 10.07 38.12
CA GLU A 386 14.18 10.65 36.85
C GLU A 386 12.96 11.36 36.26
N GLY A 387 13.17 12.58 35.72
CA GLY A 387 12.10 13.41 35.17
C GLY A 387 11.21 14.12 36.20
N ILE A 388 11.52 14.00 37.49
CA ILE A 388 10.83 14.68 38.60
C ILE A 388 11.77 14.76 39.81
N GLU A 389 11.55 15.74 40.69
CA GLU A 389 12.28 15.81 41.96
C GLU A 389 11.80 14.75 42.96
N VAL A 390 12.74 14.18 43.71
CA VAL A 390 12.50 13.12 44.72
C VAL A 390 11.40 13.52 45.73
N LEU A 391 11.48 14.74 46.26
CA LEU A 391 10.49 15.26 47.24
C LEU A 391 9.11 15.48 46.62
N GLU A 392 9.04 15.81 45.33
CA GLU A 392 7.77 15.97 44.62
C GLU A 392 7.06 14.63 44.47
N VAL A 393 7.78 13.54 44.18
CA VAL A 393 7.21 12.18 44.12
C VAL A 393 6.60 11.79 45.47
N GLU A 394 7.35 12.00 46.55
CA GLU A 394 6.91 11.66 47.90
C GLU A 394 5.64 12.42 48.29
N ARG A 395 5.54 13.70 47.93
CA ARG A 395 4.38 14.55 48.26
C ARG A 395 3.19 14.28 47.34
N ASP A 396 3.40 14.30 46.03
CA ASP A 396 2.33 14.36 45.04
C ASP A 396 1.74 12.98 44.71
N ALA A 397 2.43 11.88 45.08
CA ALA A 397 1.93 10.51 44.92
C ALA A 397 1.73 9.77 46.25
N ALA A 398 1.92 10.41 47.41
CA ALA A 398 1.96 9.78 48.74
C ALA A 398 0.91 8.69 48.99
N ARG A 399 -0.37 9.00 48.71
CA ARG A 399 -1.50 8.09 48.95
C ARG A 399 -1.47 6.87 48.02
N LEU A 400 -1.09 7.07 46.75
CA LEU A 400 -0.92 5.98 45.81
C LEU A 400 0.20 5.05 46.25
N LEU A 401 1.37 5.60 46.61
CA LEU A 401 2.55 4.82 47.03
C LEU A 401 2.24 4.01 48.30
N ALA A 402 1.55 4.61 49.27
CA ALA A 402 1.10 3.93 50.47
C ALA A 402 0.11 2.78 50.15
N SER A 403 -0.85 3.01 49.26
CA SER A 403 -1.80 1.98 48.82
C SER A 403 -1.12 0.85 48.02
N ALA A 404 -0.16 1.18 47.16
CA ALA A 404 0.55 0.22 46.33
C ALA A 404 1.37 -0.76 47.17
N LEU A 405 2.03 -0.30 48.24
CA LEU A 405 2.81 -1.17 49.13
C LEU A 405 2.00 -2.17 49.92
N LEU A 406 0.73 -1.86 50.19
CA LEU A 406 -0.14 -2.77 50.93
C LEU A 406 -0.65 -3.92 50.04
N ARG A 407 -0.36 -3.88 48.74
CA ARG A 407 -0.90 -4.80 47.75
C ARG A 407 0.24 -5.57 47.07
N PRO A 408 0.11 -6.89 46.88
CA PRO A 408 1.10 -7.68 46.13
C PRO A 408 0.91 -7.58 44.61
N VAL A 409 0.16 -6.58 44.11
CA VAL A 409 -0.20 -6.44 42.69
C VAL A 409 0.08 -5.02 42.20
N PRO A 410 0.49 -4.84 40.92
CA PRO A 410 0.64 -3.52 40.33
C PRO A 410 -0.66 -2.73 40.38
N LEU A 411 -0.56 -1.44 40.75
CA LEU A 411 -1.65 -0.49 40.59
C LEU A 411 -1.42 0.30 39.32
N VAL A 412 -2.38 0.24 38.39
CA VAL A 412 -2.31 0.92 37.09
C VAL A 412 -3.51 1.84 36.95
N ILE A 413 -3.26 3.07 36.54
CA ILE A 413 -4.24 4.10 36.23
C ILE A 413 -4.01 4.50 34.78
N ALA A 414 -4.95 4.11 33.92
CA ALA A 414 -4.97 4.39 32.48
C ALA A 414 -5.05 5.90 32.19
N ASP A 415 -5.94 6.59 32.91
CA ASP A 415 -6.13 8.03 32.83
C ASP A 415 -6.19 8.63 34.24
N THR A 416 -5.13 9.34 34.64
CA THR A 416 -5.06 10.00 35.95
C THR A 416 -5.98 11.20 36.07
N SER A 417 -6.45 11.76 34.95
CA SER A 417 -7.37 12.91 34.98
C SER A 417 -8.81 12.51 35.36
N ALA A 418 -9.14 11.22 35.19
CA ALA A 418 -10.45 10.66 35.53
C ALA A 418 -10.44 9.92 36.89
N ASP A 419 -9.28 9.77 37.54
CA ASP A 419 -9.13 8.97 38.76
C ASP A 419 -8.81 9.83 40.00
N GLU A 420 -9.84 10.15 40.78
CA GLU A 420 -9.71 10.97 41.99
C GLU A 420 -9.31 10.16 43.24
N ARG A 421 -9.21 8.83 43.17
CA ARG A 421 -9.09 7.95 44.35
C ARG A 421 -7.84 8.24 45.18
N TYR A 422 -6.76 8.69 44.54
CA TYR A 422 -5.45 8.85 45.17
C TYR A 422 -5.02 10.30 45.39
N ALA A 423 -5.85 11.29 45.01
CA ALA A 423 -5.56 12.72 45.15
C ALA A 423 -4.14 13.08 44.66
N LEU A 424 -3.84 12.73 43.41
CA LEU A 424 -2.55 12.95 42.77
C LEU A 424 -2.27 14.46 42.62
N GLY A 425 -1.01 14.87 42.80
CA GLY A 425 -0.58 16.26 42.61
C GLY A 425 -0.58 16.70 41.14
N GLN A 426 -0.37 18.00 40.89
CA GLN A 426 -0.47 18.60 39.54
C GLN A 426 0.44 17.93 38.51
N ARG A 427 1.60 17.41 38.93
CA ARG A 427 2.55 16.73 38.05
C ARG A 427 2.02 15.40 37.49
N PHE A 428 1.11 14.74 38.20
CA PHE A 428 0.50 13.48 37.78
C PHE A 428 -0.97 13.66 37.36
N ALA A 429 -1.44 14.90 37.20
CA ALA A 429 -2.84 15.21 36.97
C ALA A 429 -3.37 14.76 35.59
N ARG A 430 -2.48 14.44 34.65
CA ARG A 430 -2.85 13.95 33.32
C ARG A 430 -1.86 12.90 32.84
N GLY A 431 -2.38 11.83 32.24
CA GLY A 431 -1.58 10.77 31.64
C GLY A 431 -1.91 9.40 32.21
N SER A 432 -0.96 8.48 32.14
CA SER A 432 -1.06 7.13 32.70
C SER A 432 0.00 6.92 33.77
N LEU A 433 -0.32 6.11 34.78
CA LEU A 433 0.52 5.93 35.97
C LEU A 433 0.49 4.47 36.43
N ALA A 434 1.65 3.90 36.72
CA ALA A 434 1.78 2.57 37.28
C ALA A 434 2.67 2.58 38.52
N ALA A 435 2.21 1.95 39.60
CA ALA A 435 2.99 1.66 40.79
C ALA A 435 3.16 0.14 40.92
N ILE A 436 4.38 -0.34 40.72
CA ILE A 436 4.73 -1.76 40.69
C ILE A 436 5.44 -2.13 42.00
N PRO A 437 4.83 -2.94 42.87
CA PRO A 437 5.49 -3.39 44.09
C PRO A 437 6.64 -4.35 43.76
N ILE A 438 7.73 -4.25 44.51
CA ILE A 438 8.88 -5.15 44.41
C ILE A 438 8.69 -6.27 45.43
N ALA A 439 8.58 -7.51 44.95
CA ALA A 439 8.32 -8.66 45.81
C ALA A 439 9.40 -8.79 46.90
N GLY A 440 9.00 -8.97 48.17
CA GLY A 440 9.93 -9.21 49.28
C GLY A 440 10.81 -8.02 49.70
N GLY A 441 10.72 -6.87 49.02
CA GLY A 441 11.29 -5.61 49.48
C GLY A 441 10.15 -4.65 49.81
N ASP A 442 10.25 -3.87 50.88
CA ASP A 442 9.34 -2.74 51.10
C ASP A 442 9.67 -1.62 50.09
N ALA A 443 9.57 -1.90 48.79
CA ALA A 443 9.96 -1.03 47.70
C ALA A 443 8.95 -1.12 46.55
N LEU A 444 8.89 -0.06 45.77
CA LEU A 444 7.98 0.08 44.66
C LEU A 444 8.60 0.93 43.56
N LEU A 445 8.30 0.58 42.32
CA LEU A 445 8.68 1.31 41.14
C LEU A 445 7.47 2.11 40.64
N LEU A 446 7.60 3.42 40.59
CA LEU A 446 6.59 4.32 40.03
C LEU A 446 6.99 4.70 38.61
N VAL A 447 6.05 4.62 37.67
CA VAL A 447 6.23 4.98 36.26
C VAL A 447 5.05 5.83 35.81
N HIS A 448 5.33 6.96 35.19
CA HIS A 448 4.34 7.90 34.67
C HIS A 448 4.66 8.34 33.24
N ASP A 449 3.66 8.22 32.37
CA ASP A 449 3.67 8.78 31.00
C ASP A 449 2.60 9.87 30.91
N ASP A 450 2.93 11.01 30.30
CA ASP A 450 2.02 12.15 30.12
C ASP A 450 0.82 11.80 29.21
N ARG A 451 0.93 10.71 28.43
CA ARG A 451 -0.14 10.19 27.58
C ARG A 451 -1.08 9.29 28.38
N VAL A 452 -2.37 9.56 28.23
CA VAL A 452 -3.45 8.64 28.63
C VAL A 452 -3.24 7.32 27.89
N ASP A 453 -3.30 6.21 28.61
CA ASP A 453 -2.98 4.86 28.13
C ASP A 453 -1.56 4.72 27.53
N GLY A 454 -0.62 5.55 27.99
CA GLY A 454 0.77 5.52 27.54
C GLY A 454 1.55 4.26 27.95
N LEU A 455 1.09 3.55 28.99
CA LEU A 455 1.71 2.32 29.49
C LEU A 455 0.97 1.08 28.96
N SER A 456 1.57 0.37 28.01
CA SER A 456 0.95 -0.81 27.42
C SER A 456 0.99 -2.02 28.35
N SER A 457 0.14 -3.02 28.11
CA SER A 457 0.18 -4.29 28.85
C SER A 457 1.55 -4.98 28.75
N GLY A 458 2.23 -4.85 27.61
CA GLY A 458 3.58 -5.37 27.42
C GLY A 458 4.63 -4.64 28.28
N ASP A 459 4.51 -3.32 28.41
CA ASP A 459 5.40 -2.54 29.29
C ASP A 459 5.20 -2.95 30.75
N LEU A 460 3.94 -3.11 31.17
CA LEU A 460 3.60 -3.54 32.52
C LEU A 460 4.15 -4.95 32.83
N GLU A 461 4.06 -5.89 31.90
CA GLU A 461 4.63 -7.24 32.05
C GLU A 461 6.16 -7.18 32.24
N LEU A 462 6.85 -6.38 31.41
CA LEU A 462 8.30 -6.18 31.51
C LEU A 462 8.72 -5.48 32.81
N LEU A 463 7.93 -4.52 33.29
CA LEU A 463 8.18 -3.86 34.57
C LEU A 463 7.94 -4.80 35.77
N VAL A 464 6.97 -5.73 35.68
CA VAL A 464 6.80 -6.79 36.69
C VAL A 464 7.99 -7.75 36.68
N MET A 465 8.51 -8.11 35.50
CA MET A 465 9.76 -8.88 35.42
C MET A 465 10.94 -8.11 36.04
N LEU A 466 11.02 -6.79 35.80
CA LEU A 466 12.02 -5.92 36.43
C LEU A 466 11.89 -5.94 37.96
N SER A 467 10.67 -5.88 38.51
CA SER A 467 10.45 -5.88 39.96
C SER A 467 10.93 -7.19 40.60
N HIS A 468 10.76 -8.33 39.94
CA HIS A 468 11.34 -9.61 40.39
C HIS A 468 12.88 -9.60 40.37
N GLN A 469 13.50 -9.03 39.34
CA GLN A 469 14.96 -8.88 39.30
C GLN A 469 15.46 -7.94 40.40
N LEU A 470 14.75 -6.84 40.66
CA LEU A 470 15.07 -5.90 41.74
C LEU A 470 14.98 -6.56 43.11
N SER A 471 13.99 -7.41 43.35
CA SER A 471 13.89 -8.21 44.57
C SER A 471 15.18 -9.00 44.82
N LEU A 472 15.66 -9.71 43.80
CA LEU A 472 16.90 -10.49 43.89
C LEU A 472 18.13 -9.62 44.09
N LEU A 473 18.21 -8.46 43.42
CA LEU A 473 19.33 -7.52 43.53
C LEU A 473 19.40 -6.90 44.92
N LEU A 474 18.26 -6.47 45.47
CA LEU A 474 18.15 -5.88 46.81
C LEU A 474 18.38 -6.91 47.93
N ALA A 475 18.11 -8.19 47.67
CA ALA A 475 18.36 -9.29 48.60
C ALA A 475 19.82 -9.81 48.58
N ARG A 476 20.69 -9.34 47.67
CA ARG A 476 22.07 -9.83 47.57
C ARG A 476 22.85 -9.57 48.87
N PRO A 477 23.64 -10.55 49.36
CA PRO A 477 24.48 -10.35 50.53
C PRO A 477 25.52 -9.25 50.27
N ARG A 478 25.62 -8.32 51.22
CA ARG A 478 26.56 -7.19 51.15
C ARG A 478 27.96 -7.70 51.51
N ASP A 479 28.88 -7.69 50.55
CA ASP A 479 30.30 -7.94 50.81
C ASP A 479 30.83 -6.84 51.74
N GLY A 480 30.87 -7.13 53.05
CA GLY A 480 31.37 -6.22 54.08
C GLY A 480 30.74 -6.36 55.46
N ALA A 481 29.57 -7.00 55.61
CA ALA A 481 28.91 -7.12 56.91
C ALA A 481 29.48 -8.24 57.82
N SER A 482 30.27 -9.17 57.28
CA SER A 482 30.77 -10.35 58.01
C SER A 482 32.19 -10.23 58.58
N LYS A 483 32.87 -9.08 58.48
CA LYS A 483 34.25 -8.92 59.01
C LYS A 483 34.41 -7.90 60.15
N ARG A 484 33.33 -7.31 60.66
CA ARG A 484 33.41 -6.33 61.77
C ARG A 484 32.82 -6.79 63.11
N SER A 485 32.18 -7.96 63.21
CA SER A 485 31.65 -8.45 64.49
C SER A 485 32.54 -9.48 65.21
N GLU A 486 33.69 -9.86 64.66
CA GLU A 486 34.61 -10.84 65.30
C GLU A 486 35.83 -10.21 66.01
N PHE A 487 35.97 -8.87 66.04
CA PHE A 487 37.16 -8.20 66.60
C PHE A 487 36.88 -7.21 67.76
N SER A 488 35.76 -7.33 68.48
CA SER A 488 35.50 -6.44 69.64
C SER A 488 35.17 -7.13 70.98
N HIS A 489 35.45 -8.43 71.14
CA HIS A 489 35.42 -9.06 72.47
C HIS A 489 36.58 -10.04 72.66
N GLN A 490 37.80 -9.51 72.77
CA GLN A 490 38.86 -10.20 73.52
C GLN A 490 39.98 -9.24 73.96
N LYS A 491 39.70 -8.46 75.01
CA LYS A 491 40.67 -7.98 75.99
C LYS A 491 39.90 -7.39 77.17
N ASP A 492 39.76 -8.22 78.20
CA ASP A 492 39.80 -7.88 79.63
C ASP A 492 39.45 -9.18 80.38
N ASP A 493 40.50 -9.98 80.61
CA ASP A 493 40.88 -10.61 81.89
C ASP A 493 42.17 -11.43 81.69
#